data_AF-Q5V2D9-F1
#
_entry.id   AF-Q5V2D9-F1
#
_cell.length_a   1.000
_cell.length_b   1.000
_cell.length_c   1.000
_cell.angle_alpha   90.00
_cell.angle_beta   90.00
_cell.angle_gamma   90.00
#
_symmetry.space_group_name_H-M   'P 1'
#
loop_
_entity.id
_entity.type
_entity.pdbx_description
1 polymer ?
#
loop_
_entity_poly.entity_id
_entity_poly.type
_entity_poly.pdbx_seq_one_letter_code
_entity_poly.pdbx_strand_id
1 'polypeptide(L)'
;MSRNTEPPVDVDEAIARIDSRGAKIQREQLERTLSQLQTDGELTADQRLVVEELSERLVERLLAVPRASLRDAARSSDDERIETALSLFE
;
A
#
# COMPACT_ATOMS: atom_id res chain seq x y z
N MET A 1 -33.60 -13.54 15.78
CA MET A 1 -32.19 -13.41 16.22
C MET A 1 -31.53 -12.48 15.23
N SER A 2 -31.40 -11.20 15.60
CA SER A 2 -30.87 -10.14 14.76
C SER A 2 -29.44 -10.47 14.35
N ARG A 3 -29.15 -10.47 13.05
CA ARG A 3 -27.76 -10.40 12.60
C ARG A 3 -27.24 -9.05 13.10
N ASN A 4 -26.24 -9.06 13.99
CA ASN A 4 -25.44 -7.88 14.25
C ASN A 4 -24.83 -7.47 12.92
N THR A 5 -25.44 -6.52 12.23
CA THR A 5 -24.82 -5.87 11.07
C THR A 5 -23.78 -4.93 11.63
N GLU A 6 -22.55 -5.44 11.72
CA GLU A 6 -21.35 -4.62 11.71
C GLU A 6 -21.52 -3.55 10.62
N PRO A 7 -21.14 -2.29 10.87
CA PRO A 7 -21.26 -1.25 9.86
C PRO A 7 -20.54 -1.70 8.58
N PRO A 8 -21.09 -1.40 7.39
CA PRO A 8 -20.46 -1.79 6.14
C PRO A 8 -19.03 -1.26 6.13
N VAL A 9 -18.08 -2.12 5.78
CA VAL A 9 -16.68 -1.73 5.73
C VAL A 9 -16.52 -0.57 4.75
N ASP A 10 -15.93 0.52 5.24
CA ASP A 10 -15.55 1.64 4.40
C ASP A 10 -14.32 1.27 3.53
N VAL A 11 -14.58 1.02 2.25
CA VAL A 11 -13.55 0.71 1.25
C VAL A 11 -12.53 1.84 1.12
N ASP A 12 -12.91 3.10 1.33
CA ASP A 12 -11.99 4.22 1.29
C ASP A 12 -11.07 4.21 2.52
N GLU A 13 -11.58 3.84 3.70
CA GLU A 13 -10.76 3.62 4.90
C GLU A 13 -9.74 2.49 4.69
N ALA A 14 -10.16 1.39 4.07
CA ALA A 14 -9.29 0.29 3.74
C ALA A 14 -8.16 0.68 2.77
N ILE A 15 -8.50 1.43 1.72
CA ILE A 15 -7.53 1.98 0.77
C ILE A 15 -6.55 2.90 1.50
N ALA A 16 -7.04 3.79 2.36
CA ALA A 16 -6.20 4.71 3.14
C ALA A 16 -5.24 3.96 4.08
N ARG A 17 -5.69 2.87 4.72
CA ARG A 17 -4.85 2.02 5.58
C ARG A 17 -3.73 1.34 4.78
N ILE A 18 -4.05 0.77 3.62
CA ILE A 18 -3.06 0.14 2.73
C ILE A 18 -2.06 1.17 2.22
N ASP A 19 -2.51 2.37 1.85
CA ASP A 19 -1.66 3.45 1.38
C ASP A 19 -0.69 3.92 2.46
N SER A 20 -1.19 4.11 3.69
CA SER A 20 -0.38 4.46 4.86
C SER A 20 0.67 3.39 5.16
N ARG A 21 0.28 2.11 5.12
CA ARG A 21 1.19 0.98 5.31
C ARG A 21 2.25 0.93 4.22
N GLY A 22 1.86 1.09 2.95
CA GLY A 22 2.76 1.12 1.80
C GLY A 22 3.78 2.24 1.92
N ALA A 23 3.35 3.47 2.24
CA ALA A 23 4.23 4.61 2.46
C ALA A 23 5.18 4.41 3.65
N LYS A 24 4.74 3.76 4.72
CA LYS A 24 5.61 3.40 5.85
C LYS A 24 6.71 2.42 5.40
N ILE A 25 6.35 1.32 4.74
CA ILE A 25 7.30 0.32 4.26
C ILE A 25 8.27 0.94 3.26
N GLN A 26 7.77 1.77 2.34
CA GLN A 26 8.59 2.50 1.36
C GLN A 26 9.69 3.31 2.03
N ARG A 27 9.34 4.14 3.01
CA ARG A 27 10.31 4.98 3.73
C ARG A 27 11.36 4.13 4.43
N GLU A 28 10.94 3.10 5.15
CA GLU A 28 11.86 2.19 5.85
C GLU A 28 12.82 1.48 4.90
N GLN A 29 12.34 1.03 3.73
CA GLN A 29 13.20 0.36 2.74
C GLN A 29 14.10 1.37 2.02
N LEU A 30 13.59 2.53 1.64
CA LEU A 30 14.36 3.59 0.99
C LEU A 30 15.53 4.05 1.88
N GLU A 31 15.27 4.31 3.17
CA GLU A 31 16.30 4.66 4.14
C GLU A 31 17.39 3.57 4.25
N ARG A 32 16.99 2.30 4.32
CA ARG A 32 17.93 1.16 4.36
C ARG A 32 18.75 1.06 3.08
N THR A 33 18.10 1.16 1.92
CA THR A 33 18.76 1.08 0.62
C THR A 33 19.76 2.21 0.42
N LEU A 34 19.38 3.45 0.74
CA LEU A 34 20.29 4.60 0.66
C LEU A 34 21.48 4.43 1.60
N SER A 35 21.25 3.95 2.83
CA SER A 35 22.33 3.68 3.80
C SER A 35 23.31 2.60 3.30
N GLN A 36 22.77 1.55 2.66
CA GLN A 36 23.58 0.48 2.09
C GLN A 36 24.40 0.97 0.89
N LEU A 37 23.78 1.70 -0.03
CA LEU A 37 24.46 2.28 -1.19
C LEU A 37 25.58 3.25 -0.79
N GLN A 38 25.40 4.02 0.28
CA GLN A 38 26.43 4.92 0.82
C GLN A 38 27.64 4.18 1.40
N THR A 39 27.49 2.90 1.76
CA THR A 39 28.62 2.07 2.24
C THR A 39 29.56 1.72 1.08
N ASP A 40 29.03 1.59 -0.13
CA ASP A 40 29.79 1.24 -1.34
C ASP A 40 30.40 2.47 -2.05
N GLY A 41 30.07 3.69 -1.60
CA GLY A 41 30.59 4.95 -2.12
C GLY A 41 29.63 6.13 -1.89
N GLU A 42 30.09 7.36 -2.14
CA GLU A 42 29.21 8.53 -2.06
C GLU A 42 28.14 8.50 -3.16
N LEU A 43 26.89 8.75 -2.77
CA LEU A 43 25.79 8.97 -3.69
C LEU A 43 25.73 10.45 -4.11
N THR A 44 25.70 10.68 -5.42
CA THR A 44 25.31 11.99 -5.96
C THR A 44 23.83 12.28 -5.69
N ALA A 45 23.45 13.57 -5.75
CA ALA A 45 22.05 13.97 -5.61
C ALA A 45 21.14 13.32 -6.66
N ASP A 46 21.61 13.20 -7.91
CA ASP A 46 20.85 12.59 -9.00
C ASP A 46 20.64 11.09 -8.78
N GLN A 47 21.66 10.36 -8.31
CA GLN A 47 21.52 8.94 -7.99
C GLN A 47 20.54 8.71 -6.85
N ARG A 48 20.60 9.55 -5.82
CA ARG A 48 19.65 9.51 -4.71
C ARG A 48 18.21 9.72 -5.21
N LEU A 49 18.00 10.74 -6.04
CA LEU A 49 16.69 11.04 -6.62
C LEU A 49 16.15 9.86 -7.45
N VAL A 50 16.99 9.22 -8.26
CA VAL A 50 16.59 8.03 -9.04
C VAL A 50 16.09 6.89 -8.14
N VAL A 51 16.76 6.64 -7.01
CA VAL A 51 16.36 5.61 -6.04
C VAL A 51 15.04 5.98 -5.35
N GLU A 52 14.88 7.26 -4.99
CA GLU A 52 13.64 7.79 -4.41
C GLU A 52 12.46 7.60 -5.39
N GLU A 53 12.59 8.06 -6.64
CA GLU A 53 11.54 7.90 -7.65
C GLU A 53 11.26 6.42 -7.99
N LEU A 54 12.29 5.57 -8.00
CA LEU A 54 12.09 4.13 -8.20
C LEU A 54 11.24 3.54 -7.06
N SER A 55 11.52 3.92 -5.82
CA SER A 55 10.76 3.46 -4.66
C SER A 55 9.28 3.84 -4.75
N GLU A 56 8.98 5.06 -5.22
CA GLU A 56 7.62 5.57 -5.43
C GLU A 56 6.89 4.74 -6.48
N ARG A 57 7.50 4.56 -7.65
CA ARG A 57 6.93 3.77 -8.76
C ARG A 57 6.66 2.32 -8.36
N LEU A 58 7.52 1.72 -7.55
CA LEU A 58 7.33 0.35 -7.06
C LEU A 58 6.10 0.24 -6.15
N VAL A 59 5.92 1.19 -5.23
CA VAL A 59 4.76 1.21 -4.33
C VAL A 59 3.47 1.47 -5.10
N GLU A 60 3.46 2.46 -6.00
CA GLU A 60 2.31 2.72 -6.85
C GLU A 60 1.89 1.49 -7.64
N ARG A 61 2.86 0.81 -8.27
CA ARG A 61 2.59 -0.39 -9.07
C ARG A 61 2.06 -1.54 -8.21
N LEU A 62 2.63 -1.73 -7.03
CA LEU A 62 2.25 -2.80 -6.10
C LEU A 62 0.84 -2.56 -5.55
N LEU A 63 0.51 -1.32 -5.19
CA LEU A 63 -0.78 -0.97 -4.60
C LEU A 63 -1.91 -0.83 -5.63
N ALA A 64 -1.60 -0.74 -6.93
CA ALA A 64 -2.62 -0.65 -7.98
C ALA A 64 -3.62 -1.82 -7.95
N VAL A 65 -3.14 -3.05 -7.75
CA VAL A 65 -3.97 -4.27 -7.72
C VAL A 65 -4.92 -4.30 -6.51
N PRO A 66 -4.44 -4.19 -5.24
CA PRO A 66 -5.33 -4.20 -4.08
C PRO A 66 -6.37 -3.09 -4.11
N ARG A 67 -5.97 -1.88 -4.53
CA ARG A 67 -6.91 -0.74 -4.67
C ARG A 67 -7.99 -1.02 -5.72
N ALA A 68 -7.65 -1.72 -6.81
CA ALA A 68 -8.64 -2.13 -7.81
C ALA A 68 -9.60 -3.19 -7.26
N SER A 69 -9.07 -4.24 -6.62
CA SER A 69 -9.87 -5.31 -6.01
C SER A 69 -10.86 -4.79 -4.98
N LEU A 70 -10.45 -3.88 -4.10
CA LEU A 70 -11.33 -3.26 -3.10
C LEU A 70 -12.46 -2.44 -3.75
N ARG A 71 -12.13 -1.64 -4.77
CA ARG A 71 -13.14 -0.87 -5.51
C ARG A 71 -14.13 -1.76 -6.27
N ASP A 72 -13.65 -2.85 -6.85
CA ASP A 72 -14.50 -3.82 -7.56
C ASP A 72 -15.44 -4.53 -6.58
N ALA A 73 -14.95 -4.92 -5.40
CA ALA A 73 -15.77 -5.51 -4.34
C ALA A 73 -16.87 -4.55 -3.88
N ALA A 74 -16.54 -3.27 -3.64
CA ALA A 74 -17.50 -2.22 -3.28
C ALA A 74 -18.62 -2.07 -4.32
N ARG A 75 -18.27 -2.03 -5.62
CA ARG A 75 -19.26 -1.92 -6.71
C ARG A 75 -20.19 -3.11 -6.81
N SER A 76 -19.73 -4.29 -6.41
CA SER A 76 -20.52 -5.52 -6.47
C SER A 76 -21.43 -5.75 -5.26
N SER A 77 -21.38 -4.87 -4.24
CA SER A 77 -22.11 -5.03 -2.96
C SER A 77 -21.95 -6.44 -2.35
N ASP A 78 -20.74 -6.99 -2.47
CA ASP A 78 -20.40 -8.32 -1.99
C ASP A 78 -19.60 -8.19 -0.70
N ASP A 79 -20.32 -8.13 0.42
CA ASP A 79 -19.76 -7.90 1.75
C ASP A 79 -18.72 -8.99 2.12
N GLU A 80 -18.90 -10.24 1.69
CA GLU A 80 -17.96 -11.35 1.95
C GLU A 80 -16.67 -11.20 1.14
N ARG A 81 -16.75 -10.73 -0.12
CA ARG A 81 -15.57 -10.37 -0.91
C ARG A 81 -14.87 -9.13 -0.36
N ILE A 82 -15.61 -8.16 0.17
CA ILE A 82 -15.02 -6.98 0.83
C ILE A 82 -14.23 -7.44 2.06
N GLU A 83 -14.83 -8.21 2.96
CA GLU A 83 -14.17 -8.73 4.17
C GLU A 83 -12.92 -9.55 3.84
N THR A 84 -13.01 -10.46 2.86
CA THR A 84 -11.87 -11.24 2.38
C THR A 84 -10.77 -10.33 1.82
N ALA A 85 -11.13 -9.35 0.99
CA ALA A 85 -10.17 -8.42 0.42
C ALA A 85 -9.44 -7.62 1.51
N LEU A 86 -10.12 -7.19 2.57
CA LEU A 86 -9.48 -6.49 3.69
C LEU A 86 -8.51 -7.37 4.44
N SER A 87 -8.91 -8.60 4.78
CA SER A 87 -8.09 -9.51 5.57
C SER A 87 -6.75 -9.84 4.90
N LEU A 88 -6.71 -9.81 3.57
CA LEU A 88 -5.49 -10.03 2.79
C LEU A 88 -4.48 -8.87 2.91
N PHE A 89 -4.93 -7.68 3.34
CA PHE A 89 -4.11 -6.47 3.38
C PHE A 89 -3.96 -5.83 4.77
N GLU A 90 -4.61 -6.37 5.81
CA GLU A 90 -4.34 -6.04 7.23
C GLU A 90 -2.92 -6.39 7.68
#